data_AF-A0AA43UKJ9-F1
#
_entry.id   AF-A0AA43UKJ9-F1
#
_cell.length_a   1.000
_cell.length_b   1.000
_cell.length_c   1.000
_cell.angle_alpha   90.00
_cell.angle_beta   90.00
_cell.angle_gamma   90.00
#
_symmetry.space_group_name_H-M   'P 1'
#
loop_
_entity.id
_entity.type
_entity.pdbx_description
1 polymer ?
#
loop_
_entity_poly.entity_id
_entity_poly.type
_entity_poly.pdbx_seq_one_letter_code
_entity_poly.pdbx_strand_id
1 'polypeptide(L)'
;MRMLEKRLICGGVLFAVGMVLHYGLDANEWLQLAVFGAAYLIVGYDVLLKAARNIGHGNFLDENFLMAIATLGAFAIQMYPEAAAVMLFFQVGEWFENRAVGRTRQSIADLMDIQP
;
A
#
# COMPACT_ATOMS: atom_id res chain seq x y z
N MET A 1 -14.29 2.23 2.68
CA MET A 1 -14.03 0.87 2.14
C MET A 1 -14.12 0.81 0.61
N ARG A 2 -15.26 1.11 -0.04
CA ARG A 2 -15.41 0.94 -1.50
C ARG A 2 -14.38 1.67 -2.39
N MET A 3 -13.84 2.82 -1.98
CA MET A 3 -12.80 3.51 -2.77
C MET A 3 -11.41 2.89 -2.59
N LEU A 4 -11.09 2.34 -1.40
CA LEU A 4 -9.81 1.70 -1.13
C LEU A 4 -9.68 0.36 -1.89
N GLU A 5 -10.76 -0.42 -1.92
CA GLU A 5 -10.83 -1.68 -2.68
C GLU A 5 -10.62 -1.45 -4.18
N LYS A 6 -11.25 -0.42 -4.76
CA LYS A 6 -11.05 -0.05 -6.16
C LYS A 6 -9.61 0.37 -6.45
N ARG A 7 -8.95 1.07 -5.54
CA ARG A 7 -7.54 1.47 -5.69
C ARG A 7 -6.58 0.31 -5.58
N LEU A 8 -6.82 -0.62 -4.65
CA LEU A 8 -6.06 -1.85 -4.53
C LEU A 8 -6.16 -2.71 -5.79
N ILE A 9 -7.37 -2.87 -6.34
CA ILE A 9 -7.57 -3.61 -7.59
C ILE A 9 -6.89 -2.89 -8.76
N CYS A 10 -7.12 -1.57 -8.90
CA CYS A 10 -6.55 -0.79 -10.00
C CYS A 10 -5.01 -0.79 -9.95
N GLY A 11 -4.44 -0.58 -8.77
CA GLY A 11 -3.00 -0.61 -8.55
C GLY A 11 -2.39 -2.01 -8.74
N GLY A 12 -3.08 -3.07 -8.33
CA GLY A 12 -2.65 -4.44 -8.57
C GLY A 12 -2.67 -4.82 -10.05
N VAL A 13 -3.68 -4.37 -10.80
CA VAL A 13 -3.71 -4.54 -12.26
C VAL A 13 -2.55 -3.76 -12.90
N LEU A 14 -2.31 -2.52 -12.49
CA LEU A 14 -1.21 -1.71 -13.02
C LEU A 14 0.16 -2.32 -12.70
N PHE A 15 0.34 -2.86 -11.50
CA PHE A 15 1.55 -3.57 -11.10
C PHE A 15 1.76 -4.84 -11.93
N ALA A 16 0.72 -5.64 -12.16
CA ALA A 16 0.80 -6.82 -13.00
C ALA A 16 1.19 -6.48 -14.45
N VAL A 17 0.62 -5.40 -15.00
CA VAL A 17 1.02 -4.87 -16.32
C VAL A 17 2.49 -4.45 -16.30
N GLY A 18 2.93 -3.73 -15.27
CA GLY A 18 4.34 -3.34 -15.10
C GLY A 18 5.29 -4.53 -15.06
N MET A 19 4.92 -5.60 -14.36
CA MET A 19 5.70 -6.84 -14.29
C MET A 19 5.82 -7.51 -15.66
N VAL A 20 4.74 -7.59 -16.44
CA VAL A 20 4.76 -8.14 -17.80
C VAL A 20 5.63 -7.31 -18.73
N LEU A 21 5.59 -5.98 -18.62
CA LEU A 21 6.44 -5.07 -19.41
C LEU A 21 7.92 -5.22 -19.04
N HIS A 22 8.23 -5.36 -17.74
CA HIS A 22 9.60 -5.50 -17.24
C HIS A 22 10.22 -6.84 -17.65
N TYR A 23 9.57 -7.97 -17.35
CA TYR A 23 10.13 -9.30 -17.59
C TYR A 23 9.88 -9.84 -19.01
N GLY A 24 8.83 -9.37 -19.68
CA GLY A 24 8.41 -9.92 -20.99
C GLY A 24 8.91 -9.13 -22.20
N LEU A 25 9.28 -7.85 -22.03
CA LEU A 25 9.58 -6.95 -23.15
C LEU A 25 10.87 -6.14 -22.97
N ASP A 26 11.65 -6.37 -21.90
CA ASP A 26 12.85 -5.59 -21.56
C ASP A 26 12.63 -4.08 -21.76
N ALA A 27 11.55 -3.57 -21.17
CA ALA A 27 11.13 -2.19 -21.32
C ALA A 27 12.21 -1.21 -20.82
N ASN A 28 12.33 -0.05 -21.50
CA ASN A 28 13.23 1.04 -21.10
C ASN A 28 12.99 1.48 -19.64
N GLU A 29 14.07 1.75 -18.89
CA GLU A 29 14.04 2.21 -17.49
C GLU A 29 13.05 3.36 -17.25
N TRP A 30 12.96 4.33 -18.16
CA TRP A 30 12.03 5.46 -18.04
C TRP A 30 10.56 5.03 -18.09
N LEU A 31 10.25 4.02 -18.91
CA LEU A 31 8.92 3.45 -18.99
C LEU A 31 8.59 2.65 -17.73
N GLN A 32 9.57 1.92 -17.19
CA GLN A 32 9.41 1.19 -15.93
C GLN A 32 9.13 2.15 -14.76
N LEU A 33 9.91 3.23 -14.64
CA LEU A 33 9.68 4.26 -13.64
C LEU A 33 8.30 4.89 -13.77
N ALA A 34 7.84 5.18 -15.00
CA ALA A 34 6.52 5.74 -15.22
C ALA A 34 5.39 4.79 -14.78
N VAL A 35 5.48 3.50 -15.15
CA VAL A 35 4.44 2.50 -14.85
C VAL A 35 4.44 2.12 -13.37
N PHE A 36 5.60 1.76 -12.81
CA PHE A 36 5.71 1.40 -11.39
C PHE A 36 5.52 2.61 -10.47
N GLY A 37 5.99 3.79 -10.87
CA GLY A 37 5.71 5.04 -10.15
C GLY A 37 4.22 5.37 -10.11
N ALA A 38 3.51 5.20 -11.23
CA ALA A 38 2.05 5.36 -11.25
C ALA A 38 1.34 4.33 -10.35
N ALA A 39 1.75 3.06 -10.40
CA ALA A 39 1.19 2.01 -9.54
C ALA A 39 1.41 2.32 -8.06
N TYR A 40 2.63 2.71 -7.72
CA TYR A 40 3.05 3.10 -6.39
C TYR A 40 2.24 4.29 -5.86
N LEU A 41 2.03 5.34 -6.65
CA LEU A 41 1.24 6.50 -6.22
C LEU A 41 -0.25 6.15 -6.05
N ILE A 42 -0.84 5.37 -6.96
CA ILE A 42 -2.26 5.01 -6.88
C ILE A 42 -2.56 4.23 -5.59
N VAL A 43 -1.70 3.27 -5.25
CA VAL A 43 -1.86 2.43 -4.07
C VAL A 43 -1.41 3.17 -2.80
N GLY A 44 -0.22 3.79 -2.84
CA GLY A 44 0.49 4.30 -1.67
C GLY A 44 0.22 5.76 -1.31
N TYR A 45 -0.55 6.53 -2.09
CA TYR A 45 -0.77 7.96 -1.79
C TYR A 45 -1.33 8.21 -0.39
N ASP A 46 -2.20 7.34 0.13
CA ASP A 46 -2.76 7.50 1.48
C ASP A 46 -1.68 7.29 2.55
N VAL A 47 -0.80 6.29 2.34
CA VAL A 47 0.32 5.98 3.22
C VAL A 47 1.33 7.13 3.23
N LEU A 48 1.67 7.66 2.06
CA LEU A 48 2.57 8.81 1.92
C LEU A 48 2.02 10.07 2.60
N LEU A 49 0.73 10.36 2.43
CA LEU A 49 0.09 11.47 3.12
C LEU A 49 0.03 11.29 4.63
N LYS A 50 -0.31 10.08 5.10
CA LYS A 50 -0.32 9.74 6.54
C LYS A 50 1.08 9.93 7.13
N ALA A 51 2.11 9.40 6.46
CA ALA A 51 3.50 9.56 6.86
C ALA A 51 3.89 11.04 6.96
N ALA A 52 3.63 11.84 5.91
CA ALA A 52 3.95 13.27 5.90
C ALA A 52 3.24 14.03 7.04
N ARG A 53 1.97 13.69 7.30
CA ARG A 53 1.22 14.29 8.41
C ARG A 53 1.76 13.86 9.77
N ASN A 54 2.08 12.59 9.95
CA ASN A 54 2.51 12.02 11.24
C ASN A 54 3.90 12.52 11.66
N ILE A 55 4.79 12.73 10.68
CA ILE A 55 6.06 13.46 10.87
C ILE A 55 5.78 14.84 11.48
N GLY A 56 4.84 15.60 10.93
CA GLY A 56 4.50 16.94 11.43
C GLY A 56 3.93 16.96 12.86
N HIS A 57 3.38 15.84 13.36
CA HIS A 57 2.78 15.72 14.68
C HIS A 57 3.72 15.08 15.73
N GLY A 58 4.97 14.76 15.38
CA GLY A 58 5.95 14.20 16.32
C GLY A 58 6.03 12.66 16.34
N ASN A 59 5.22 11.96 15.53
CA ASN A 59 5.20 10.50 15.46
C ASN A 59 6.00 10.01 14.24
N PHE A 60 7.32 10.12 14.33
CA PHE A 60 8.24 9.86 13.22
C PHE A 60 8.58 8.39 12.98
N LEU A 61 8.07 7.45 13.77
CA LEU A 61 8.40 6.02 13.69
C LEU A 61 7.15 5.14 13.62
N ASP A 62 6.15 5.60 12.88
CA ASP A 62 4.95 4.82 12.62
C ASP A 62 5.12 3.92 11.37
N GLU A 63 4.20 2.99 11.18
CA GLU A 63 4.24 2.06 10.05
C GLU A 63 4.18 2.78 8.71
N ASN A 64 3.38 3.85 8.60
CA ASN A 64 3.27 4.61 7.35
C ASN A 64 4.60 5.27 7.00
N PHE A 65 5.29 5.85 7.98
CA PHE A 65 6.62 6.42 7.80
C PHE A 65 7.64 5.37 7.38
N LEU A 66 7.67 4.23 8.08
CA LEU A 66 8.59 3.14 7.76
C LEU A 66 8.37 2.63 6.33
N MET A 67 7.10 2.48 5.93
CA MET A 67 6.74 2.10 4.56
C MET A 67 7.14 3.16 3.53
N ALA A 68 6.92 4.44 3.83
CA ALA A 68 7.29 5.55 2.94
C ALA A 68 8.81 5.60 2.74
N ILE A 69 9.61 5.58 3.80
CA ILE A 69 11.07 5.70 3.69
C ILE A 69 11.70 4.48 3.01
N ALA A 70 11.20 3.26 3.30
CA ALA A 70 11.69 2.04 2.66
C ALA A 70 11.43 2.04 1.15
N THR A 71 10.21 2.40 0.75
CA THR A 71 9.83 2.39 -0.67
C THR A 71 10.46 3.54 -1.45
N LEU A 72 10.56 4.75 -0.86
CA LEU A 72 11.30 5.85 -1.47
C LEU A 72 12.80 5.54 -1.59
N GLY A 73 13.39 4.87 -0.59
CA GLY A 73 14.75 4.36 -0.65
C GLY A 73 14.96 3.37 -1.79
N ALA A 74 14.03 2.43 -1.98
CA ALA A 74 14.04 1.49 -3.11
C ALA A 74 13.92 2.22 -4.47
N PHE A 75 13.08 3.25 -4.58
CA PHE A 75 13.02 4.10 -5.78
C PHE A 75 14.35 4.83 -6.05
N ALA A 76 15.06 5.28 -5.00
CA ALA A 76 16.34 5.98 -5.14
C ALA A 76 17.46 5.08 -5.69
N ILE A 77 17.40 3.77 -5.41
CA ILE A 77 18.33 2.77 -5.96
C ILE A 77 17.79 2.06 -7.21
N GLN A 78 16.76 2.63 -7.85
CA GLN A 78 16.14 2.13 -9.09
C GLN A 78 15.45 0.75 -8.98
N MET A 79 15.13 0.30 -7.76
CA MET A 79 14.35 -0.91 -7.49
C MET A 79 12.85 -0.62 -7.54
N TYR A 80 12.36 -0.23 -8.73
CA TYR A 80 10.97 0.19 -8.94
C TYR A 80 9.94 -0.93 -8.72
N PRO A 81 10.14 -2.16 -9.24
CA PRO A 81 9.20 -3.25 -9.02
C PRO A 81 9.06 -3.60 -7.53
N GLU A 82 10.17 -3.65 -6.80
CA GLU A 82 10.19 -3.98 -5.38
C GLU A 82 9.51 -2.90 -4.54
N ALA A 83 9.78 -1.62 -4.84
CA ALA A 83 9.12 -0.51 -4.16
C ALA A 83 7.59 -0.55 -4.34
N ALA A 84 7.12 -0.81 -5.56
CA ALA A 84 5.69 -0.94 -5.86
C ALA A 84 5.08 -2.18 -5.19
N ALA A 85 5.79 -3.32 -5.20
CA ALA A 85 5.34 -4.55 -4.57
C ALA A 85 5.19 -4.40 -3.05
N VAL A 86 6.21 -3.85 -2.38
CA VAL A 86 6.19 -3.63 -0.92
C VAL A 86 5.01 -2.75 -0.52
N MET A 87 4.78 -1.65 -1.23
CA MET A 87 3.64 -0.75 -0.98
C MET A 87 2.29 -1.45 -1.22
N LEU A 88 2.19 -2.25 -2.29
CA LEU A 88 0.97 -2.99 -2.60
C LEU A 88 0.64 -4.02 -1.53
N PHE A 89 1.61 -4.84 -1.14
CA PHE A 89 1.39 -5.87 -0.12
C PHE A 89 1.06 -5.27 1.24
N PHE A 90 1.70 -4.15 1.61
CA PHE A 90 1.33 -3.41 2.82
C PHE A 90 -0.14 -2.97 2.79
N GLN A 91 -0.59 -2.35 1.69
CA GLN A 91 -1.95 -1.86 1.60
C GLN A 91 -2.99 -3.00 1.61
N VAL A 92 -2.65 -4.16 1.04
CA VAL A 92 -3.46 -5.38 1.13
C VAL A 92 -3.50 -5.89 2.58
N GLY A 93 -2.36 -5.92 3.26
CA GLY A 93 -2.26 -6.27 4.69
C GLY A 93 -3.12 -5.36 5.56
N GLU A 94 -3.01 -4.04 5.41
CA GLU A 94 -3.82 -3.05 6.13
C GLU A 94 -5.32 -3.26 5.87
N TRP A 95 -5.70 -3.66 4.65
CA TRP A 95 -7.10 -3.99 4.35
C TRP A 95 -7.59 -5.24 5.11
N PHE A 96 -6.77 -6.29 5.17
CA PHE A 96 -7.09 -7.49 5.95
C PHE A 96 -7.13 -7.22 7.45
N GLU A 97 -6.18 -6.45 7.97
CA GLU A 97 -6.11 -6.06 9.38
C GLU A 97 -7.38 -5.31 9.79
N ASN A 98 -7.77 -4.28 9.02
CA ASN A 98 -8.99 -3.52 9.26
C ASN A 98 -10.23 -4.42 9.28
N ARG A 99 -10.29 -5.42 8.38
CA ARG A 99 -11.40 -6.38 8.33
C ARG A 99 -11.40 -7.35 9.52
N ALA A 100 -10.23 -7.81 9.95
CA ALA A 100 -10.06 -8.68 11.10
C ALA A 100 -10.46 -7.96 12.40
N VAL A 101 -9.98 -6.74 12.62
CA VAL A 101 -10.32 -5.93 13.81
C VAL A 101 -11.82 -5.66 13.87
N GLY A 102 -12.45 -5.33 12.73
CA GLY A 102 -13.90 -5.12 12.66
C GLY A 102 -14.70 -6.37 13.06
N ARG A 103 -14.29 -7.55 12.57
CA ARG A 103 -14.89 -8.84 12.97
C ARG A 103 -14.73 -9.10 14.46
N THR A 104 -13.54 -8.89 15.01
CA THR A 104 -13.27 -9.10 16.44
C THR A 104 -14.14 -8.21 17.32
N ARG A 105 -14.30 -6.93 16.96
CA ARG A 105 -15.17 -6.00 17.69
C ARG A 105 -16.64 -6.43 17.65
N GLN A 106 -17.12 -6.90 16.50
CA GLN A 106 -18.49 -7.41 16.37
C GLN A 106 -18.71 -8.63 17.26
N SER A 107 -17.80 -9.62 17.23
CA SER A 107 -17.93 -10.81 18.06
C SER A 107 -17.94 -10.51 19.56
N ILE A 108 -17.19 -9.49 20.01
CA ILE A 108 -17.21 -9.05 21.41
C ILE A 108 -18.55 -8.38 21.75
N ALA A 109 -19.06 -7.51 20.88
CA ALA A 109 -20.36 -6.87 21.07
C ALA A 109 -21.49 -7.92 21.16
N ASP A 110 -21.48 -8.91 20.27
CA ASP A 110 -22.45 -10.00 20.25
C ASP A 110 -22.39 -10.84 21.55
N LEU A 111 -21.19 -11.03 22.15
CA LEU A 111 -21.04 -11.71 23.44
C LEU A 111 -21.54 -10.86 24.63
N MET A 112 -21.41 -9.53 24.55
CA MET A 112 -21.92 -8.63 25.58
C MET A 112 -23.46 -8.54 25.54
N ASP A 113 -24.06 -8.58 24.35
CA ASP A 113 -25.52 -8.58 24.17
C ASP A 113 -26.20 -9.87 24.64
N ILE A 114 -25.45 -10.94 24.92
CA ILE A 114 -25.95 -12.21 25.48
C ILE A 114 -26.13 -12.13 27.01
N GLN A 115 -25.60 -11.09 27.67
CA GLN A 115 -25.75 -10.92 29.12
C GLN A 115 -27.13 -10.28 29.45
N PRO A 116 -28.00 -10.97 30.23
CA PRO A 116 -29.31 -10.44 30.63
C PRO A 116 -29.21 -9.30 31.65
#